data_AF-A0AAW8D554-F1
#
_entry.id   AF-A0AAW8D554-F1
#
_cell.length_a   1.000
_cell.length_b   1.000
_cell.length_c   1.000
_cell.angle_alpha   90.00
_cell.angle_beta   90.00
_cell.angle_gamma   90.00
#
_symmetry.space_group_name_H-M   'P 1'
#
loop_
_entity.id
_entity.type
_entity.pdbx_description
1 polymer ?
#
loop_
_entity_poly.entity_id
_entity_poly.type
_entity_poly.pdbx_seq_one_letter_code
_entity_poly.pdbx_strand_id
1 'polypeptide(L)' 'MNINPIRAEAHYKATLDEVSSLMEGDPDVGTPEGDRLDVLVTLVQAYEAKHYPIDPPG' A
#
# COMPACT_ATOMS: atom_id res chain seq x y z
N MET A 1 4.25 7.95 13.81
CA MET A 1 4.10 6.92 12.77
C MET A 1 5.30 7.00 11.84
N ASN A 2 6.04 5.90 11.66
CA ASN A 2 7.11 5.82 10.66
C ASN A 2 6.58 5.04 9.45
N ILE A 3 6.62 5.68 8.28
CA ILE A 3 6.26 5.08 6.99
C ILE A 3 7.45 5.28 6.07
N ASN A 4 7.88 4.20 5.41
CA ASN A 4 8.99 4.25 4.47
C ASN A 4 8.47 4.26 3.02
N PRO A 5 9.11 5.01 2.11
CA PRO A 5 8.76 4.96 0.71
C PRO A 5 9.08 3.59 0.10
N ILE A 6 8.20 3.11 -0.79
CA ILE A 6 8.43 1.87 -1.54
C ILE A 6 9.37 2.16 -2.72
N ARG A 7 10.63 1.72 -2.59
CA ARG A 7 11.69 1.93 -3.61
C ARG A 7 12.22 0.64 -4.22
N ALA A 8 11.87 -0.51 -3.65
CA ALA A 8 12.36 -1.83 -4.03
C ALA A 8 11.25 -2.86 -3.85
N GLU A 9 11.31 -3.93 -4.63
CA GLU A 9 10.30 -5.01 -4.61
C GLU A 9 10.16 -5.65 -3.22
N ALA A 10 11.24 -5.75 -2.45
CA ALA A 10 11.18 -6.27 -1.08
C ALA A 10 10.31 -5.40 -0.16
N HIS A 11 10.43 -4.06 -0.26
CA HIS A 11 9.57 -3.14 0.48
C HIS A 11 8.12 -3.19 -0.02
N TYR A 12 7.93 -3.36 -1.32
CA TYR A 12 6.62 -3.51 -1.92
C TYR A 12 5.88 -4.73 -1.34
N LYS A 13 6.52 -5.90 -1.33
CA LYS A 13 5.96 -7.13 -0.74
C LYS A 13 5.65 -6.97 0.74
N ALA A 14 6.60 -6.44 1.52
CA ALA A 14 6.36 -6.19 2.94
C ALA A 14 5.19 -5.22 3.19
N THR A 15 5.04 -4.20 2.32
CA THR A 15 3.91 -3.26 2.43
C THR A 15 2.58 -3.94 2.07
N LEU A 16 2.55 -4.83 1.08
CA LEU A 16 1.36 -5.60 0.75
C LEU A 16 0.92 -6.52 1.90
N ASP A 17 1.87 -7.19 2.56
CA ASP A 17 1.58 -8.04 3.72
C ASP A 17 0.96 -7.21 4.86
N GLU A 18 1.51 -6.01 5.10
CA GLU A 18 0.99 -5.10 6.11
C GLU A 18 -0.41 -4.56 5.76
N VAL A 19 -0.63 -4.18 4.50
CA VAL A 19 -1.96 -3.78 3.99
C VAL A 19 -2.96 -4.91 4.19
N SER A 20 -2.61 -6.15 3.83
CA SER A 20 -3.49 -7.32 4.01
C SER A 20 -3.86 -7.51 5.47
N SER A 21 -2.87 -7.46 6.38
CA SER A 21 -3.11 -7.60 7.81
C SER A 21 -4.00 -6.50 8.38
N LEU A 22 -3.87 -5.26 7.90
CA LEU A 22 -4.73 -4.15 8.32
C LEU A 22 -6.14 -4.30 7.76
N MET A 23 -6.30 -4.71 6.50
CA MET A 23 -7.62 -4.95 5.90
C MET A 23 -8.39 -6.07 6.62
N GLU A 24 -7.71 -7.15 7.03
CA GLU A 24 -8.31 -8.22 7.84
C GLU A 24 -8.81 -7.73 9.21
N GLY A 25 -8.17 -6.69 9.76
CA GLY A 25 -8.58 -6.06 11.00
C GLY A 25 -9.75 -5.09 10.88
N ASP A 26 -10.19 -4.76 9.65
CA ASP A 26 -11.28 -3.85 9.32
C ASP A 26 -11.29 -2.55 10.17
N PRO A 27 -10.20 -1.76 10.17
CA PRO A 27 -10.08 -0.59 11.02
C PRO A 27 -11.05 0.52 10.59
N ASP A 28 -11.70 1.13 11.58
CA ASP A 28 -12.57 2.28 11.35
C ASP A 28 -11.80 3.46 10.74
N VAL A 29 -12.47 4.22 9.89
CA VAL A 29 -11.93 5.45 9.29
C VAL A 29 -11.61 6.48 10.37
N GLY A 30 -10.43 7.11 10.29
CA GLY A 30 -9.97 8.10 11.26
C GLY A 30 -9.36 7.52 12.53
N THR A 31 -9.20 6.19 12.60
CA THR A 31 -8.33 5.53 13.59
C THR A 31 -6.88 5.52 13.11
N PRO A 32 -5.89 5.40 14.02
CA PRO A 32 -4.48 5.28 13.62
C PRO A 32 -4.21 4.15 12.62
N GLU A 33 -4.89 3.02 12.77
CA GLU A 33 -4.81 1.87 11.88
C GLU A 33 -5.48 2.14 10.51
N GLY A 34 -6.63 2.81 10.51
CA GLY A 34 -7.31 3.23 9.27
C GLY A 34 -6.50 4.26 8.48
N ASP A 35 -5.98 5.28 9.15
CA ASP A 35 -5.08 6.28 8.56
C ASP A 35 -3.80 5.61 8.03
N ARG A 36 -3.31 4.57 8.71
CA ARG A 36 -2.16 3.79 8.24
C ARG A 36 -2.48 3.04 6.96
N LEU A 37 -3.61 2.34 6.93
CA LEU A 37 -4.04 1.58 5.78
C LEU A 37 -4.18 2.49 4.54
N ASP A 38 -4.80 3.66 4.69
CA ASP A 38 -4.97 4.63 3.60
C ASP A 38 -3.63 5.07 2.99
N VAL A 39 -2.65 5.40 3.83
CA VAL A 39 -1.33 5.82 3.34
C VAL A 39 -0.58 4.65 2.67
N LEU A 40 -0.62 3.45 3.23
CA LEU A 40 0.08 2.30 2.66
C LEU A 40 -0.51 1.88 1.31
N VAL A 41 -1.84 1.89 1.16
CA VAL A 41 -2.50 1.64 -0.13
C VAL A 41 -2.09 2.70 -1.16
N THR A 42 -2.06 3.97 -0.77
CA THR A 42 -1.61 5.06 -1.65
C THR A 42 -0.17 4.85 -2.14
N LEU A 43 0.73 4.40 -1.25
CA LEU A 43 2.13 4.11 -1.62
C LEU A 43 2.25 2.90 -2.57
N VAL A 44 1.45 1.85 -2.32
CA VAL A 44 1.37 0.67 -3.18
C VAL A 44 0.93 1.07 -4.59
N GLN A 45 -0.17 1.80 -4.72
CA GLN A 45 -0.68 2.27 -6.01
C GLN A 45 0.35 3.12 -6.77
N ALA A 46 1.04 4.03 -6.07
CA ALA A 46 2.07 4.87 -6.66
C ALA A 46 3.31 4.07 -7.12
N TYR A 47 3.63 2.96 -6.45
CA TYR A 47 4.68 2.04 -6.87
C TYR A 47 4.24 1.24 -8.10
N GLU A 48 3.04 0.66 -8.06
CA GLU A 48 2.48 -0.15 -9.15
C GLU A 48 2.36 0.66 -10.44
N ALA A 49 1.83 1.88 -10.38
CA ALA A 49 1.72 2.75 -11.56
C ALA A 49 3.05 3.00 -12.28
N LYS A 50 4.18 2.93 -11.56
CA LYS A 50 5.53 3.12 -12.12
C LYS A 50 6.16 1.82 -12.62
N HIS A 51 5.84 0.68 -12.00
CA HIS A 51 6.54 -0.59 -12.24
C HIS A 51 5.71 -1.61 -13.02
N TYR A 52 4.39 -1.51 -12.96
CA TYR A 52 3.42 -2.36 -13.63
C TYR A 52 2.41 -1.50 -14.41
N PRO A 53 2.86 -0.72 -15.42
CA PRO A 53 1.95 0.05 -16.24
C PRO A 53 0.97 -0.90 -16.93
N ILE A 54 -0.32 -0.59 -16.86
CA ILE A 54 -1.33 -1.32 -17.62
C ILE A 54 -1.13 -0.92 -19.09
N ASP A 55 -0.71 -1.88 -19.91
CA ASP A 55 -0.67 -1.68 -21.36
C ASP A 55 -2.09 -1.34 -21.84
N PRO A 56 -2.26 -0.33 -22.70
CA PRO A 56 -3.57 -0.01 -23.24
C PRO A 56 -4.15 -1.23 -23.96
N PRO A 57 -5.48 -1.46 -23.89
CA PRO A 57 -6.10 -2.52 -24.66
C PRO A 57 -5.80 -2.29 -26.15
N GLY A 58 -5.22 -3.30 -26.79
CA GLY A 58 -4.86 -3.30 -28.22
C GLY A 58 -6.04 -3.45 -29.15
#